data_AF-A0A928F9D4-F1
#
_entry.id   AF-A0A928F9D4-F1
#
_cell.length_a   1.000
_cell.length_b   1.000
_cell.length_c   1.000
_cell.angle_alpha   90.00
_cell.angle_beta   90.00
_cell.angle_gamma   90.00
#
_symmetry.space_group_name_H-M   'P 1'
#
loop_
_entity.id
_entity.type
_entity.pdbx_description
1 polymer ?
#
loop_
_entity_poly.entity_id
_entity_poly.type
_entity_poly.pdbx_seq_one_letter_code
_entity_poly.pdbx_strand_id
1 'polypeptide(L)'
;MMKKIVCIALAALMMFAMSVSVFAADLAVPGTSTGDVVVNVTTSGAAAEATYKVVVNWGDLNFEYSANTWNPDKMEYEGGWVGGVNTGTINVENRSNAKVDVEATIDNATKNGVTATLSNYEFMLGSAAADGAITGGKGPNQDITVTVTGTPTAQGEFTIGTITVTLSK
;
A
#
# COMPACT_ATOMS: atom_id res chain seq x y z
N MET A 1 -81.11 32.64 13.80
CA MET A 1 -81.63 32.35 12.44
C MET A 1 -80.69 31.33 11.80
N MET A 2 -81.09 30.06 11.77
CA MET A 2 -81.53 29.34 10.56
C MET A 2 -80.44 29.27 9.48
N LYS A 3 -79.75 28.12 9.39
CA LYS A 3 -80.13 26.90 8.64
C LYS A 3 -79.76 27.06 7.16
N LYS A 4 -78.83 26.18 6.73
CA LYS A 4 -78.91 25.28 5.56
C LYS A 4 -79.36 25.92 4.23
N ILE A 5 -78.68 25.57 3.13
CA ILE A 5 -78.77 26.13 1.76
C ILE A 5 -77.59 27.11 1.61
N VAL A 6 -76.37 26.70 1.26
CA VAL A 6 -75.98 26.16 -0.06
C VAL A 6 -74.77 25.22 0.15
N CYS A 7 -75.00 23.92 0.21
CA CYS A 7 -73.91 22.93 0.25
C CYS A 7 -73.27 22.64 -1.11
N ILE A 8 -73.85 23.01 -2.25
CA ILE A 8 -73.83 22.03 -3.37
C ILE A 8 -73.35 22.56 -4.73
N ALA A 9 -72.91 23.82 -4.87
CA ALA A 9 -72.65 24.34 -6.22
C ALA A 9 -71.18 24.38 -6.69
N LEU A 10 -70.16 24.31 -5.82
CA LEU A 10 -68.77 24.36 -6.31
C LEU A 10 -67.75 23.60 -5.45
N ALA A 11 -68.16 22.45 -4.92
CA ALA A 11 -67.24 21.40 -4.49
C ALA A 11 -66.82 20.49 -5.68
N ALA A 12 -67.12 20.86 -6.92
CA ALA A 12 -67.04 19.96 -8.07
C ALA A 12 -66.33 20.52 -9.31
N LEU A 13 -65.59 21.62 -9.20
CA LEU A 13 -64.66 22.01 -10.26
C LEU A 13 -63.23 22.04 -9.70
N MET A 14 -62.58 20.89 -9.82
CA MET A 14 -61.17 20.80 -10.22
C MET A 14 -60.18 21.27 -9.14
N MET A 15 -59.59 20.40 -8.31
CA MET A 15 -58.73 19.26 -8.69
C MET A 15 -57.88 19.60 -9.93
N PHE A 16 -56.56 19.53 -9.80
CA PHE A 16 -55.52 20.04 -10.72
C PHE A 16 -55.23 21.54 -10.48
N ALA A 17 -54.14 21.97 -9.87
CA ALA A 17 -52.87 21.31 -9.58
C ALA A 17 -52.21 22.00 -8.37
N MET A 18 -51.60 21.21 -7.50
CA MET A 18 -50.76 21.71 -6.41
C MET A 18 -49.51 22.38 -7.00
N SER A 19 -49.42 23.70 -6.91
CA SER A 19 -48.15 24.41 -7.00
C SER A 19 -47.65 24.67 -5.58
N VAL A 20 -46.56 24.00 -5.21
CA VAL A 20 -45.84 24.21 -3.96
C VAL A 20 -45.27 25.63 -3.92
N SER A 21 -45.68 26.42 -2.93
CA SER A 21 -44.97 27.64 -2.54
C SER A 21 -44.01 27.30 -1.40
N VAL A 22 -42.72 27.25 -1.70
CA VAL A 22 -41.65 27.32 -0.70
C VAL A 22 -41.28 28.78 -0.51
N PHE A 23 -41.49 29.31 0.70
CA PHE A 23 -40.74 30.44 1.22
C PHE A 23 -40.39 30.16 2.68
N ALA A 24 -39.13 30.48 3.03
CA ALA A 24 -38.47 30.19 4.30
C ALA A 24 -39.23 30.76 5.50
N ALA A 25 -39.26 30.00 6.60
CA ALA A 25 -39.79 30.44 7.89
C ALA A 25 -38.67 30.51 8.91
N ASP A 26 -38.50 31.68 9.52
CA ASP A 26 -37.67 31.90 10.70
C ASP A 26 -38.23 31.14 11.92
N LEU A 27 -37.35 30.60 12.77
CA LEU A 27 -37.72 29.77 13.91
C LEU A 27 -37.85 30.59 15.21
N ALA A 28 -38.90 30.35 16.01
CA ALA A 28 -39.09 30.90 17.36
C ALA A 28 -39.33 29.80 18.42
N VAL A 29 -38.98 30.07 19.69
CA VAL A 29 -39.16 29.17 20.86
C VAL A 29 -40.47 29.49 21.60
N PRO A 30 -41.21 28.49 22.17
CA PRO A 30 -40.84 27.08 22.34
C PRO A 30 -41.37 26.15 21.24
N GLY A 31 -40.48 25.30 20.73
CA GLY A 31 -40.80 24.26 19.75
C GLY A 31 -39.67 23.23 19.70
N THR A 32 -40.01 21.97 19.46
CA THR A 32 -39.03 20.92 19.23
C THR A 32 -38.69 20.90 17.75
N SER A 33 -37.41 21.10 17.43
CA SER A 33 -36.87 20.91 16.09
C SER A 33 -35.91 19.74 16.14
N THR A 34 -36.18 18.73 15.32
CA THR A 34 -35.22 17.67 15.00
C THR A 34 -34.47 18.10 13.74
N GLY A 35 -33.17 18.28 13.88
CA GLY A 35 -32.24 18.36 12.76
C GLY A 35 -31.27 17.19 12.84
N ASP A 36 -30.90 16.63 11.70
CA ASP A 36 -29.79 15.68 11.64
C ASP A 36 -28.49 16.40 12.03
N VAL A 37 -27.64 15.72 12.80
CA VAL A 37 -26.23 16.12 12.93
C VAL A 37 -25.55 15.76 11.62
N VAL A 38 -25.51 16.71 10.69
CA VAL A 38 -24.70 16.58 9.48
C VAL A 38 -23.26 16.96 9.84
N VAL A 39 -22.39 15.96 9.95
CA VAL A 39 -20.94 16.19 9.99
C VAL A 39 -20.46 16.44 8.57
N ASN A 40 -20.28 17.70 8.20
CA ASN A 40 -19.55 18.05 6.99
C ASN A 40 -18.05 17.86 7.28
N VAL A 41 -17.53 16.66 7.03
CA VAL A 41 -16.09 16.41 7.03
C VAL A 41 -15.52 16.93 5.71
N THR A 42 -15.14 18.20 5.68
CA THR A 42 -14.22 18.70 4.66
C THR A 42 -12.80 18.46 5.17
N THR A 43 -12.07 17.53 4.55
CA THR A 43 -10.60 17.61 4.60
C THR A 43 -10.24 18.95 3.99
N SER A 44 -9.78 19.90 4.81
CA SER A 44 -9.42 21.24 4.36
C SER A 44 -8.59 21.14 3.09
N GLY A 45 -9.08 21.72 1.99
CA GLY A 45 -8.49 21.66 0.65
C GLY A 45 -7.15 22.38 0.48
N ALA A 46 -6.27 22.30 1.47
CA ALA A 46 -4.84 22.43 1.26
C ALA A 46 -4.31 21.01 1.00
N ALA A 47 -3.55 20.82 -0.08
CA ALA A 47 -2.78 19.59 -0.25
C ALA A 47 -1.99 19.37 1.05
N ALA A 48 -2.25 18.26 1.75
CA ALA A 48 -1.50 17.97 2.97
C ALA A 48 -0.01 17.92 2.61
N GLU A 49 0.83 18.62 3.38
CA GLU A 49 2.28 18.59 3.20
C GLU A 49 2.79 17.14 3.15
N ALA A 50 3.71 16.87 2.22
CA ALA A 50 4.22 15.52 2.00
C ALA A 50 5.02 15.05 3.23
N THR A 51 4.52 14.02 3.89
CA THR A 51 5.11 13.36 5.05
C THR A 51 5.55 11.96 4.65
N TYR A 52 6.86 11.70 4.77
CA TYR A 52 7.47 10.45 4.32
C TYR A 52 7.70 9.46 5.46
N LYS A 53 7.26 8.21 5.25
CA LYS A 53 7.56 7.06 6.10
C LYS A 53 7.59 5.81 5.23
N VAL A 54 8.77 5.23 5.07
CA VAL A 54 8.97 3.98 4.32
C VAL A 54 9.54 2.93 5.26
N VAL A 55 9.06 1.69 5.15
CA VAL A 55 9.57 0.55 5.90
C VAL A 55 10.26 -0.38 4.92
N VAL A 56 11.52 -0.72 5.18
CA VAL A 56 12.28 -1.71 4.41
C VAL A 56 12.53 -2.92 5.31
N ASN A 57 11.94 -4.06 4.95
CA ASN A 57 12.10 -5.33 5.66
C ASN A 57 13.02 -6.24 4.85
N TRP A 58 14.10 -6.68 5.47
CA TRP A 58 15.07 -7.59 4.87
C TRP A 58 14.67 -9.03 5.20
N GLY A 59 14.48 -9.85 4.18
CA GLY A 59 14.39 -11.30 4.32
C GLY A 59 15.74 -11.92 4.66
N ASP A 60 15.77 -13.25 4.77
CA ASP A 60 17.04 -13.97 4.91
C ASP A 60 17.81 -13.95 3.59
N LEU A 61 19.04 -13.44 3.64
CA LEU A 61 19.96 -13.35 2.51
C LEU A 61 21.22 -14.19 2.75
N ASN A 62 21.17 -15.13 3.71
CA ASN A 62 22.21 -16.13 3.91
C ASN A 62 21.88 -17.35 3.04
N PHE A 63 22.84 -17.74 2.20
CA PHE A 63 22.68 -18.85 1.28
C PHE A 63 23.72 -19.93 1.59
N GLU A 64 23.23 -21.11 1.94
CA GLU A 64 24.09 -22.25 2.29
C GLU A 64 24.35 -23.13 1.06
N TYR A 65 25.61 -23.58 0.95
CA TYR A 65 26.02 -24.58 -0.03
C TYR A 65 26.58 -25.78 0.72
N SER A 66 26.24 -26.99 0.28
CA SER A 66 26.78 -28.24 0.82
C SER A 66 27.72 -28.91 -0.19
N ALA A 67 28.85 -29.42 0.31
CA ALA A 67 29.70 -30.31 -0.46
C ALA A 67 29.06 -31.70 -0.59
N ASN A 68 29.41 -32.42 -1.65
CA ASN A 68 28.98 -33.80 -1.89
C ASN A 68 29.64 -34.80 -0.92
N THR A 69 29.60 -36.10 -1.23
CA THR A 69 30.00 -37.23 -0.37
C THR A 69 31.47 -37.17 0.10
N TRP A 70 31.71 -37.40 1.39
CA TRP A 70 33.05 -37.61 1.94
C TRP A 70 33.67 -38.92 1.45
N ASN A 71 34.86 -38.87 0.85
CA ASN A 71 35.66 -40.06 0.52
C ASN A 71 36.71 -40.30 1.62
N PRO A 72 36.58 -41.37 2.43
CA PRO A 72 37.51 -41.66 3.52
C PRO A 72 38.89 -42.14 3.05
N ASP A 73 38.98 -42.77 1.87
CA ASP A 73 40.25 -43.31 1.34
C ASP A 73 41.16 -42.19 0.82
N LYS A 74 40.57 -41.14 0.25
CA LYS A 74 41.29 -39.96 -0.23
C LYS A 74 41.35 -38.81 0.78
N MET A 75 40.57 -38.93 1.87
CA MET A 75 40.40 -37.87 2.89
C MET A 75 39.95 -36.53 2.29
N GLU A 76 39.05 -36.58 1.30
CA GLU A 76 38.52 -35.39 0.62
C GLU A 76 37.02 -35.58 0.31
N TYR A 77 36.28 -34.47 0.15
CA TYR A 77 34.91 -34.52 -0.37
C TYR A 77 34.94 -34.68 -1.90
N GLU A 78 34.26 -35.70 -2.41
CA GLU A 78 34.13 -35.95 -3.85
C GLU A 78 32.85 -35.32 -4.41
N GLY A 79 32.90 -34.80 -5.64
CA GLY A 79 31.73 -34.25 -6.34
C GLY A 79 31.56 -32.74 -6.25
N GLY A 80 32.45 -32.01 -5.57
CA GLY A 80 32.42 -30.54 -5.48
C GLY A 80 31.20 -29.97 -4.75
N TRP A 81 31.06 -28.65 -4.75
CA TRP A 81 29.88 -27.96 -4.24
C TRP A 81 28.70 -28.19 -5.18
N VAL A 82 27.52 -28.50 -4.63
CA VAL A 82 26.29 -28.57 -5.44
C VAL A 82 25.85 -27.14 -5.75
N GLY A 83 26.02 -26.72 -7.00
CA GLY A 83 25.51 -25.45 -7.49
C GLY A 83 23.98 -25.42 -7.45
N GLY A 84 23.40 -24.25 -7.27
CA GLY A 84 21.96 -24.07 -7.14
C GLY A 84 21.52 -22.65 -7.44
N VAL A 85 20.20 -22.47 -7.52
CA VAL A 85 19.56 -21.15 -7.55
C VAL A 85 18.94 -20.94 -6.18
N ASN A 86 19.42 -19.95 -5.45
CA ASN A 86 18.86 -19.54 -4.17
C ASN A 86 18.21 -18.16 -4.32
N THR A 87 17.09 -17.93 -3.64
CA THR A 87 16.36 -16.66 -3.72
C THR A 87 16.05 -16.10 -2.34
N GLY A 88 16.15 -14.79 -2.22
CA GLY A 88 15.78 -14.01 -1.05
C GLY A 88 14.99 -12.76 -1.45
N THR A 89 14.35 -12.11 -0.49
CA THR A 89 13.47 -10.96 -0.76
C THR A 89 13.74 -9.78 0.17
N ILE A 90 13.51 -8.57 -0.33
CA ILE A 90 13.54 -7.32 0.43
C ILE A 90 12.20 -6.63 0.16
N ASN A 91 11.36 -6.51 1.18
CA ASN A 91 10.04 -5.89 1.06
C ASN A 91 10.14 -4.40 1.39
N VAL A 92 9.62 -3.56 0.49
CA VAL A 92 9.53 -2.11 0.70
C VAL A 92 8.07 -1.71 0.78
N GLU A 93 7.67 -1.09 1.89
CA GLU A 93 6.30 -0.60 2.13
C GLU A 93 6.32 0.92 2.28
N ASN A 94 5.54 1.62 1.45
CA ASN A 94 5.36 3.06 1.57
C ASN A 94 4.16 3.37 2.48
N ARG A 95 4.41 4.00 3.63
CA ARG A 95 3.38 4.52 4.55
C ARG A 95 3.25 6.05 4.50
N SER A 96 3.85 6.68 3.49
CA SER A 96 3.80 8.13 3.27
C SER A 96 2.43 8.55 2.72
N ASN A 97 2.08 9.82 2.89
CA ASN A 97 0.94 10.43 2.17
C ASN A 97 1.32 10.91 0.76
N ALA A 98 2.52 10.55 0.28
CA ALA A 98 3.06 10.88 -1.03
C ALA A 98 3.64 9.61 -1.69
N LYS A 99 3.78 9.65 -3.02
CA LYS A 99 4.50 8.62 -3.77
C LYS A 99 5.97 8.57 -3.38
N VAL A 100 6.57 7.39 -3.51
CA VAL A 100 8.00 7.15 -3.28
C VAL A 100 8.54 6.31 -4.43
N ASP A 101 9.61 6.77 -5.05
CA ASP A 101 10.39 6.00 -6.01
C ASP A 101 11.48 5.23 -5.25
N VAL A 102 11.68 3.97 -5.64
CA VAL A 102 12.59 3.01 -5.00
C VAL A 102 13.54 2.46 -6.05
N GLU A 103 14.83 2.47 -5.73
CA GLU A 103 15.88 1.85 -6.54
C GLU A 103 16.82 1.02 -5.64
N ALA A 104 17.23 -0.17 -6.07
CA ALA A 104 18.20 -0.99 -5.37
C ALA A 104 19.39 -1.38 -6.25
N THR A 105 20.58 -1.36 -5.67
CA THR A 105 21.84 -1.67 -6.33
C THR A 105 22.67 -2.67 -5.52
N ILE A 106 23.59 -3.37 -6.17
CA ILE A 106 24.58 -4.26 -5.54
C ILE A 106 25.98 -3.91 -6.06
N ASP A 107 26.94 -3.71 -5.16
CA ASP A 107 28.30 -3.23 -5.49
C ASP A 107 29.21 -4.32 -6.09
N ASN A 108 29.10 -5.55 -5.58
CA ASN A 108 29.84 -6.72 -6.02
C ASN A 108 28.85 -7.87 -6.25
N ALA A 109 28.60 -8.19 -7.52
CA ALA A 109 27.65 -9.23 -7.88
C ALA A 109 28.28 -10.61 -7.92
N THR A 110 29.60 -10.76 -8.07
CA THR A 110 30.25 -12.06 -8.27
C THR A 110 31.47 -12.22 -7.38
N LYS A 111 31.55 -13.34 -6.65
CA LYS A 111 32.70 -13.68 -5.81
C LYS A 111 32.78 -15.18 -5.59
N ASN A 112 33.98 -15.76 -5.59
CA ASN A 112 34.21 -17.19 -5.32
C ASN A 112 33.30 -18.14 -6.12
N GLY A 113 33.03 -17.84 -7.41
CA GLY A 113 32.24 -18.71 -8.29
C GLY A 113 30.71 -18.61 -8.16
N VAL A 114 30.21 -17.77 -7.25
CA VAL A 114 28.78 -17.45 -7.14
C VAL A 114 28.48 -16.02 -7.59
N THR A 115 27.29 -15.81 -8.13
CA THR A 115 26.81 -14.53 -8.63
C THR A 115 25.43 -14.20 -8.06
N ALA A 116 25.30 -13.04 -7.41
CA ALA A 116 24.07 -12.43 -6.94
C ALA A 116 23.53 -11.43 -7.97
N THR A 117 22.23 -11.47 -8.24
CA THR A 117 21.51 -10.52 -9.10
C THR A 117 20.25 -10.01 -8.40
N LEU A 118 19.84 -8.80 -8.78
CA LEU A 118 18.59 -8.20 -8.33
C LEU A 118 17.55 -8.24 -9.45
N SER A 119 16.28 -8.38 -9.07
CA SER A 119 15.12 -8.21 -9.96
C SER A 119 14.03 -7.44 -9.22
N ASN A 120 13.18 -6.74 -9.98
CA ASN A 120 12.21 -5.77 -9.44
C ASN A 120 12.89 -4.73 -8.53
N TYR A 121 14.08 -4.27 -8.93
CA TYR A 121 14.91 -3.38 -8.12
C TYR A 121 14.61 -1.90 -8.33
N GLU A 122 13.77 -1.54 -9.31
CA GLU A 122 13.36 -0.16 -9.57
C GLU A 122 11.84 -0.10 -9.75
N PHE A 123 11.15 0.68 -8.93
CA PHE A 123 9.69 0.82 -8.96
C PHE A 123 9.19 2.05 -8.19
N MET A 124 7.92 2.39 -8.38
CA MET A 124 7.24 3.45 -7.65
C MET A 124 6.13 2.88 -6.77
N LEU A 125 6.10 3.30 -5.51
CA LEU A 125 5.00 3.01 -4.59
C LEU A 125 4.10 4.24 -4.47
N GLY A 126 2.80 4.05 -4.66
CA GLY A 126 1.80 5.10 -4.48
C GLY A 126 1.72 5.62 -3.05
N SER A 127 0.87 6.63 -2.83
CA SER A 127 0.58 7.13 -1.48
C SER A 127 -0.21 6.09 -0.66
N ALA A 128 0.06 6.00 0.63
CA ALA A 128 -0.75 5.25 1.60
C ALA A 128 -1.99 6.03 2.06
N ALA A 129 -2.04 7.34 1.83
CA ALA A 129 -3.24 8.13 2.03
C ALA A 129 -4.18 7.87 0.84
N ALA A 130 -5.21 7.05 1.04
CA ALA A 130 -6.31 6.98 0.09
C ALA A 130 -7.02 8.35 0.07
N ASP A 131 -7.46 8.77 -1.11
CA ASP A 131 -8.17 10.05 -1.27
C ASP A 131 -9.38 10.10 -0.32
N GLY A 132 -9.39 11.06 0.61
CA GLY A 132 -10.43 11.23 1.64
C GLY A 132 -10.40 10.26 2.84
N ALA A 133 -9.40 9.40 3.01
CA ALA A 133 -9.33 8.46 4.15
C ALA A 133 -8.69 9.08 5.42
N ILE A 134 -9.38 8.95 6.56
CA ILE A 134 -8.92 9.46 7.88
C ILE A 134 -7.97 8.47 8.59
N THR A 135 -7.99 7.19 8.21
CA THR A 135 -7.14 6.13 8.78
C THR A 135 -6.29 5.52 7.67
N GLY A 136 -4.96 5.50 7.84
CA GLY A 136 -4.05 4.84 6.91
C GLY A 136 -4.30 3.32 6.88
N GLY A 137 -4.52 2.76 5.68
CA GLY A 137 -4.51 1.31 5.47
C GLY A 137 -3.09 0.72 5.45
N LYS A 138 -2.94 -0.57 5.09
CA LYS A 138 -1.62 -1.09 4.68
C LYS A 138 -1.17 -0.31 3.44
N GLY A 139 0.02 0.27 3.51
CA GLY A 139 0.58 1.02 2.40
C GLY A 139 0.86 0.14 1.19
N PRO A 140 0.95 0.71 -0.03
CA PRO A 140 1.44 -0.04 -1.17
C PRO A 140 2.86 -0.55 -0.86
N ASN A 141 3.11 -1.79 -1.26
CA ASN A 141 4.38 -2.46 -1.03
C ASN A 141 4.76 -3.33 -2.23
N GLN A 142 6.05 -3.58 -2.36
CA GLN A 142 6.61 -4.43 -3.41
C GLN A 142 7.92 -5.06 -2.93
N ASP A 143 8.21 -6.25 -3.46
CA ASP A 143 9.42 -7.02 -3.14
C ASP A 143 10.48 -6.85 -4.22
N ILE A 144 11.70 -6.55 -3.78
CA ILE A 144 12.93 -6.72 -4.57
C ILE A 144 13.38 -8.17 -4.35
N THR A 145 13.67 -8.88 -5.43
CA THR A 145 14.12 -10.28 -5.36
C THR A 145 15.61 -10.38 -5.61
N VAL A 146 16.32 -11.03 -4.68
CA VAL A 146 17.74 -11.35 -4.77
C VAL A 146 17.87 -12.78 -5.22
N THR A 147 18.65 -13.04 -6.28
CA THR A 147 18.91 -14.40 -6.78
C THR A 147 20.41 -14.67 -6.74
N VAL A 148 20.82 -15.77 -6.12
CA VAL A 148 22.22 -16.24 -6.12
C VAL A 148 22.32 -17.51 -6.94
N THR A 149 23.26 -17.52 -7.88
CA THR A 149 23.51 -18.62 -8.81
C THR A 149 24.99 -18.99 -8.83
N GLY A 150 25.30 -20.16 -9.39
CA GLY A 150 26.67 -20.63 -9.57
C GLY A 150 27.10 -21.65 -8.52
N THR A 151 28.39 -21.95 -8.52
CA THR A 151 29.00 -22.99 -7.70
C THR A 151 30.19 -22.39 -6.96
N PRO A 152 30.21 -22.43 -5.62
CA PRO A 152 31.32 -21.91 -4.84
C PRO A 152 32.65 -22.55 -5.23
N THR A 153 33.73 -21.76 -5.23
CA THR A 153 35.11 -22.24 -5.47
C THR A 153 35.97 -22.17 -4.21
N ALA A 154 35.47 -21.60 -3.12
CA ALA A 154 36.14 -21.48 -1.84
C ALA A 154 35.23 -21.97 -0.71
N GLN A 155 35.83 -22.55 0.33
CA GLN A 155 35.14 -22.93 1.56
C GLN A 155 35.14 -21.78 2.57
N GLY A 156 34.10 -21.72 3.40
CA GLY A 156 33.96 -20.73 4.47
C GLY A 156 32.96 -19.64 4.13
N GLU A 157 32.67 -18.79 5.12
CA GLU A 157 31.75 -17.68 4.97
C GLU A 157 32.40 -16.54 4.17
N PHE A 158 31.67 -15.99 3.21
CA PHE A 158 32.08 -14.78 2.50
C PHE A 158 30.87 -13.94 2.07
N THR A 159 31.02 -12.62 2.15
CA THR A 159 30.04 -11.68 1.60
C THR A 159 30.27 -11.53 0.09
N ILE A 160 29.24 -11.82 -0.72
CA ILE A 160 29.23 -11.66 -2.19
C ILE A 160 29.26 -10.17 -2.56
N GLY A 161 28.36 -9.39 -1.94
CA GLY A 161 28.25 -7.94 -2.10
C GLY A 161 27.28 -7.33 -1.08
N THR A 162 27.13 -6.01 -1.17
CA THR A 162 26.27 -5.17 -0.32
C THR A 162 25.14 -4.60 -1.17
N ILE A 163 23.90 -4.86 -0.76
CA ILE A 163 22.71 -4.29 -1.40
C ILE A 163 22.38 -2.94 -0.76
N THR A 164 22.19 -1.91 -1.58
CA THR A 164 21.76 -0.57 -1.14
C THR A 164 20.39 -0.26 -1.72
N VAL A 165 19.43 0.13 -0.86
CA VAL A 165 18.09 0.60 -1.27
C VAL A 165 18.03 2.12 -1.13
N THR A 166 17.78 2.81 -2.24
CA THR A 166 17.64 4.26 -2.35
C THR A 166 16.17 4.63 -2.50
N LEU A 167 15.75 5.69 -1.80
CA LEU A 167 14.39 6.21 -1.83
C LEU A 167 14.40 7.66 -2.32
N SER A 168 13.55 7.99 -3.29
CA SER A 168 13.39 9.35 -3.85
C SER A 168 11.91 9.76 -4.01
N LYS A 169 11.68 11.03 -4.37
CA LYS A 169 10.34 11.64 -4.46
C LYS A 169 9.78 11.65 -5.88
#